data_AF-A0A1Y4VHZ9-F1
#
_entry.id   AF-A0A1Y4VHZ9-F1
#
_cell.length_a   1.000
_cell.length_b   1.000
_cell.length_c   1.000
_cell.angle_alpha   90.00
_cell.angle_beta   90.00
_cell.angle_gamma   90.00
#
_symmetry.space_group_name_H-M   'P 1'
#
loop_
_entity.id
_entity.type
_entity.pdbx_description
1 polymer ?
#
loop_
_entity_poly.entity_id
_entity_poly.type
_entity_poly.pdbx_seq_one_letter_code
_entity_poly.pdbx_strand_id
1 'polypeptide(L)' 'MKLMKRLAISVIVATMAFSAMPAAIPAMIQTPTAVEAAEIEPRADVVYWVYRALSDGTIQKRRWNETRGYWVDPHWIDVN' A
#
# COMPACT_ATOMS: atom_id res chain seq x y z
N MET A 1 -67.68 5.47 -31.12
CA MET A 1 -66.24 5.82 -31.21
C MET A 1 -65.69 6.73 -30.10
N LYS A 2 -66.50 7.48 -29.33
CA LYS A 2 -65.99 8.35 -28.25
C LYS A 2 -65.71 7.63 -26.92
N LEU A 3 -66.41 6.52 -26.65
CA LEU A 3 -66.25 5.73 -25.41
C LEU A 3 -64.99 4.85 -25.42
N MET A 4 -64.69 4.19 -26.55
CA MET A 4 -63.48 3.35 -26.70
C MET A 4 -62.17 4.17 -26.63
N LYS A 5 -62.20 5.42 -27.10
CA LYS A 5 -61.04 6.34 -27.00
C LYS A 5 -60.78 6.78 -25.56
N ARG A 6 -61.84 6.98 -24.75
CA ARG A 6 -61.72 7.32 -23.32
C ARG A 6 -61.20 6.13 -22.50
N LEU A 7 -61.62 4.91 -22.85
CA LEU A 7 -61.12 3.68 -22.23
C LEU A 7 -59.63 3.44 -22.53
N ALA A 8 -59.21 3.65 -23.78
CA ALA A 8 -57.81 3.53 -24.19
C ALA A 8 -56.89 4.55 -23.49
N ILE A 9 -57.36 5.79 -23.31
CA ILE A 9 -56.61 6.83 -22.60
C ILE A 9 -56.52 6.52 -21.08
N SER A 10 -57.58 5.95 -20.50
CA SER A 10 -57.61 5.54 -19.09
C SER A 10 -56.62 4.42 -18.75
N VAL A 11 -56.34 3.51 -19.69
CA VAL A 11 -55.44 2.38 -19.46
C VAL A 11 -53.96 2.81 -19.47
N ILE A 12 -53.62 3.86 -20.23
CA ILE A 12 -52.22 4.33 -20.38
C ILE A 12 -51.74 5.10 -19.14
N VAL A 13 -52.63 5.78 -18.41
CA VAL A 13 -52.26 6.57 -17.22
C VAL A 13 -52.02 5.69 -15.99
N ALA A 14 -52.64 4.50 -15.92
CA ALA A 14 -52.53 3.61 -14.77
C ALA A 14 -51.17 2.88 -14.66
N THR A 15 -50.39 2.80 -15.73
CA THR A 15 -49.12 2.03 -15.77
C THR A 15 -47.88 2.81 -15.34
N MET A 16 -47.94 4.13 -15.13
CA MET A 16 -46.77 4.94 -14.77
C MET A 16 -46.45 5.00 -13.26
N ALA A 17 -47.18 4.26 -12.41
CA ALA A 17 -47.05 4.38 -10.94
C ALA A 17 -46.19 3.29 -10.27
N PHE A 18 -45.40 2.51 -11.03
CA PHE A 18 -44.70 1.36 -10.47
C PHE A 18 -43.26 1.21 -10.97
N SER A 19 -42.31 1.96 -10.39
CA SER A 19 -40.97 1.45 -10.06
C SER A 19 -40.03 2.58 -9.60
N ALA A 20 -39.99 2.85 -8.30
CA ALA A 20 -38.82 3.44 -7.67
C ALA A 20 -38.76 2.96 -6.22
N MET A 21 -38.29 1.72 -6.00
CA MET A 21 -37.82 1.32 -4.69
C MET A 21 -36.30 1.54 -4.63
N PRO A 22 -35.79 2.30 -3.65
CA PRO A 22 -34.35 2.34 -3.42
C PRO A 22 -33.92 0.97 -2.87
N ALA A 23 -33.00 0.29 -3.56
CA ALA A 23 -32.35 -0.88 -3.02
C ALA A 23 -31.49 -0.45 -1.82
N ALA A 24 -31.78 -0.98 -0.63
CA ALA A 24 -30.95 -0.75 0.54
C ALA A 24 -29.58 -1.40 0.29
N ILE A 25 -28.54 -0.57 0.16
CA ILE A 25 -27.16 -1.06 0.10
C ILE A 25 -26.77 -1.39 1.55
N PRO A 26 -26.45 -2.66 1.89
CA PRO A 26 -25.96 -2.97 3.22
C PRO A 26 -24.64 -2.23 3.42
N ALA A 27 -24.56 -1.43 4.49
CA ALA A 27 -23.29 -0.85 4.91
C ALA A 27 -22.36 -2.01 5.28
N MET A 28 -21.38 -2.31 4.43
CA MET A 28 -20.26 -3.16 4.81
C MET A 28 -19.53 -2.44 5.94
N ILE A 29 -19.72 -2.93 7.17
CA ILE A 29 -18.85 -2.57 8.28
C ILE A 29 -17.47 -3.09 7.89
N GLN A 30 -16.59 -2.20 7.46
CA GLN A 30 -15.16 -2.50 7.39
C GLN A 30 -14.70 -2.69 8.82
N THR A 31 -14.62 -3.94 9.27
CA THR A 31 -13.81 -4.26 10.43
C THR A 31 -12.40 -3.77 10.13
N PRO A 32 -11.78 -2.93 10.98
CA PRO A 32 -10.38 -2.63 10.82
C PRO A 32 -9.66 -3.96 10.95
N THR A 33 -9.08 -4.44 9.85
CA THR A 33 -8.06 -5.49 9.88
C THR A 33 -6.96 -4.94 10.78
N ALA A 34 -6.99 -5.36 12.05
CA ALA A 34 -5.88 -5.19 12.96
C ALA A 34 -4.71 -5.89 12.28
N VAL A 35 -3.83 -5.09 11.69
CA VAL A 35 -2.53 -5.57 11.26
C VAL A 35 -1.86 -5.95 12.56
N GLU A 36 -1.85 -7.24 12.91
CA GLU A 36 -1.00 -7.74 13.98
C GLU A 36 0.38 -7.21 13.67
N ALA A 37 0.86 -6.30 14.52
CA ALA A 37 2.22 -5.82 14.44
C ALA A 37 3.08 -7.04 14.70
N ALA A 38 3.49 -7.73 13.63
CA ALA A 38 4.46 -8.81 13.70
C ALA A 38 5.59 -8.28 14.57
N GLU A 39 5.88 -8.96 15.68
CA GLU A 39 6.91 -8.55 16.63
C GLU A 39 8.20 -8.32 15.83
N ILE A 40 8.54 -7.05 15.61
CA ILE A 40 9.77 -6.68 14.92
C ILE A 40 10.87 -6.92 15.93
N GLU A 41 11.41 -8.14 15.96
CA GLU A 41 12.61 -8.42 16.74
C GLU A 41 13.73 -7.51 16.22
N PRO A 42 14.32 -6.64 17.07
CA PRO A 42 15.43 -5.82 16.65
C PRO A 42 16.65 -6.71 16.43
N ARG A 43 16.90 -7.10 15.17
CA ARG A 43 18.18 -7.69 14.77
C ARG A 43 19.20 -6.58 14.68
N ALA A 44 20.33 -6.74 15.38
CA ALA A 44 21.44 -5.82 15.25
C ALA A 44 22.05 -5.95 13.85
N ASP A 45 22.39 -4.81 13.23
CA ASP A 45 23.13 -4.80 11.97
C ASP A 45 24.54 -5.38 12.18
N VAL A 46 24.98 -6.22 11.24
CA VAL A 46 26.35 -6.75 11.21
C VAL A 46 27.23 -5.76 10.47
N VAL A 47 28.16 -5.14 11.19
CA VAL A 47 29.10 -4.15 10.65
C VAL A 47 30.53 -4.57 10.95
N TYR A 48 31.38 -4.63 9.92
CA TYR A 48 32.80 -4.98 10.06
C TYR A 48 33.72 -4.07 9.25
N TRP A 49 35.02 -4.12 9.55
CA TRP A 49 36.05 -3.36 8.86
C TRP A 49 36.53 -4.08 7.60
N VAL A 50 36.50 -3.37 6.47
CA VAL A 50 37.17 -3.78 5.23
C VAL A 50 38.47 -3.01 5.12
N TYR A 51 39.55 -3.71 4.77
CA TYR A 51 40.88 -3.15 4.59
C TYR A 51 41.28 -3.19 3.13
N ARG A 52 42.04 -2.18 2.68
CA ARG A 52 42.70 -2.17 1.37
C ARG A 52 44.09 -1.59 1.48
N ALA A 53 44.98 -2.02 0.60
CA ALA A 53 46.29 -1.42 0.40
C ALA A 53 46.28 -0.61 -0.90
N LEU A 54 46.77 0.62 -0.84
CA LEU A 54 47.00 1.47 -2.00
C LEU A 54 48.40 1.22 -2.58
N SER A 55 48.64 1.67 -3.81
CA SER A 55 49.91 1.47 -4.52
C SER A 55 51.11 2.17 -3.88
N ASP A 56 50.85 3.21 -3.07
CA ASP A 56 51.83 3.95 -2.28
C ASP A 56 52.19 3.26 -0.95
N GLY A 57 51.56 2.13 -0.65
CA GLY A 57 51.74 1.39 0.61
C GLY A 57 50.79 1.83 1.74
N THR A 58 49.96 2.85 1.53
CA THR A 58 48.98 3.31 2.52
C THR A 58 47.90 2.24 2.73
N ILE A 59 47.69 1.83 3.97
CA ILE A 59 46.60 0.93 4.36
C ILE A 59 45.39 1.79 4.73
N GLN A 60 44.24 1.48 4.16
CA GLN A 60 42.99 2.14 4.49
C GLN A 60 41.96 1.15 5.01
N LYS A 61 41.07 1.62 5.89
CA LYS A 61 39.93 0.86 6.40
C LYS A 61 38.62 1.61 6.21
N ARG A 62 37.52 0.87 6.03
CA ARG A 62 36.15 1.43 5.95
C ARG A 62 35.15 0.41 6.46
N ARG A 63 34.08 0.85 7.13
CA ARG A 63 33.06 -0.07 7.66
C ARG A 63 32.01 -0.45 6.62
N TRP A 64 31.80 -1.74 6.44
CA TRP A 64 30.74 -2.32 5.62
C TRP A 64 29.61 -2.85 6.50
N ASN A 65 28.37 -2.48 6.21
CA ASN A 65 27.17 -3.07 6.81
C ASN A 65 26.68 -4.20 5.90
N GLU A 66 26.86 -5.44 6.35
CA GLU A 66 26.45 -6.64 5.62
C GLU A 66 24.93 -6.78 5.56
N THR A 67 24.25 -6.45 6.66
CA THR A 67 22.80 -6.56 6.78
C THR A 67 22.06 -5.67 5.78
N ARG A 68 22.61 -4.49 5.49
CA ARG A 68 21.98 -3.48 4.63
C ARG A 68 22.68 -3.26 3.28
N GLY A 69 23.86 -3.85 3.08
CA GLY A 69 24.60 -3.76 1.82
C GLY A 69 25.14 -2.38 1.48
N TYR A 70 25.61 -1.61 2.47
CA TYR A 70 26.19 -0.28 2.22
C TYR A 70 27.41 0.03 3.08
N TRP A 71 28.21 1.00 2.62
CA TRP A 71 29.33 1.57 3.38
C TRP A 71 28.83 2.52 4.45
N VAL A 72 29.07 2.20 5.73
CA VAL A 72 28.62 3.01 6.86
C VAL A 72 29.31 4.36 6.89
N ASP A 73 30.62 4.36 6.62
CA ASP A 73 31.42 5.58 6.59
C ASP A 73 31.42 6.17 5.17
N PRO A 74 31.35 7.49 4.99
CA PRO A 74 31.32 8.12 3.67
C PRO A 74 32.65 7.97 2.91
N HIS A 75 33.78 7.92 3.61
CA HIS A 75 35.13 7.89 3.04
C HIS A 75 35.97 6.78 3.68
N TRP A 76 37.06 6.41 3.01
CA TRP A 76 38.08 5.51 3.58
C TRP A 76 38.91 6.25 4.63
N ILE A 77 39.36 5.54 5.66
CA ILE A 77 40.16 6.07 6.76
C ILE A 77 41.56 5.46 6.68
N ASP A 78 42.58 6.29 6.66
CA ASP A 78 43.97 5.84 6.68
C ASP A 78 44.31 5.17 8.02
N VAL A 79 44.98 4.03 7.95
CA VAL A 79 45.51 3.29 9.11
C VAL A 79 46.96 3.74 9.27
N ASN A 80 47.14 4.90 9.91
CA ASN A 80 48.45 5.45 10.24
C ASN A 80 49.02 4.83 11.51
#